data_AF-A0A954CQB1-F1
#
_entry.id   AF-A0A954CQB1-F1
#
_cell.length_a   1.000
_cell.length_b   1.000
_cell.length_c   1.000
_cell.angle_alpha   90.00
_cell.angle_beta   90.00
_cell.angle_gamma   90.00
#
_symmetry.space_group_name_H-M   'P 1'
#
loop_
_entity.id
_entity.type
_entity.pdbx_description
1 polymer ?
#
loop_
_entity_poly.entity_id
_entity_poly.type
_entity_poly.pdbx_seq_one_letter_code
_entity_poly.pdbx_strand_id
1 'polypeptide(L)'
;MTQTVYIIGSGQDGGLPQVGSRMVADMNARVDPLAVRLGPSICVVDDGPFADASGSRCFLVDVSPDIKEQENRLLKVPAYAARAARNPFDGVLLTHAHMGHYAGLVHFGREGANCSKLPVWCTEKMAGFLSANAPWEQLVSLGNIELRAVGATLASPA
;
A
#
# COMPACT_ATOMS: atom_id res chain seq x y z
N MET A 1 -15.02 -15.68 8.26
CA MET A 1 -14.32 -16.13 7.05
C MET A 1 -14.98 -15.45 5.86
N THR A 2 -14.47 -14.26 5.55
CA THR A 2 -15.01 -13.29 4.61
C THR A 2 -13.86 -12.51 4.00
N GLN A 3 -14.08 -11.94 2.82
CA GLN A 3 -13.22 -10.91 2.26
C GLN A 3 -13.79 -9.54 2.63
N THR A 4 -12.99 -8.72 3.30
CA THR A 4 -13.39 -7.36 3.68
C THR A 4 -12.45 -6.35 3.04
N VAL A 5 -13.03 -5.32 2.43
CA VAL A 5 -12.28 -4.17 1.90
C VAL A 5 -12.29 -3.07 2.93
N TYR A 6 -11.11 -2.68 3.40
CA TYR A 6 -10.91 -1.54 4.29
C TYR A 6 -10.45 -0.34 3.48
N ILE A 7 -11.20 0.77 3.60
CA ILE A 7 -10.76 2.07 3.11
C ILE A 7 -9.82 2.65 4.16
N ILE A 8 -8.51 2.63 3.87
CA ILE A 8 -7.48 3.10 4.81
C ILE A 8 -7.01 4.52 4.48
N GLY A 9 -7.32 5.02 3.27
CA GLY A 9 -7.24 6.43 2.92
C GLY A 9 -8.18 6.79 1.78
N SER A 10 -8.65 8.04 1.80
CA SER A 10 -9.71 8.54 0.92
C SER A 10 -9.49 9.99 0.48
N GLY A 11 -8.34 10.57 0.81
CA GLY A 11 -7.87 11.85 0.28
C GLY A 11 -7.26 11.70 -1.11
N GLN A 12 -6.87 12.83 -1.70
CA GLN A 12 -6.00 12.88 -2.88
C GLN A 12 -4.53 12.71 -2.46
N ASP A 13 -3.59 12.79 -3.40
CA ASP A 13 -2.14 12.63 -3.17
C ASP A 13 -1.60 13.40 -1.95
N GLY A 14 -2.07 14.63 -1.75
CA GLY A 14 -1.64 15.50 -0.65
C GLY A 14 -2.35 15.27 0.70
N GLY A 15 -3.34 14.37 0.74
CA GLY A 15 -4.20 14.16 1.89
C GLY A 15 -5.01 15.39 2.31
N LEU A 16 -5.58 15.32 3.52
CA LEU A 16 -6.21 16.42 4.24
C LEU A 16 -5.84 16.26 5.73
N PRO A 17 -5.10 17.20 6.35
CA PRO A 17 -4.63 18.45 5.78
C PRO A 17 -3.43 18.28 4.82
N GLN A 18 -3.41 19.04 3.74
CA GLN A 18 -2.30 19.14 2.81
C GLN A 18 -1.17 20.01 3.38
N VAL A 19 0.07 19.64 3.05
CA VAL A 19 1.28 20.40 3.40
C VAL A 19 1.17 21.83 2.83
N GLY A 20 1.37 22.83 3.69
CA GLY A 20 1.34 24.25 3.29
C GLY A 20 -0.06 24.87 3.12
N SER A 21 -1.14 24.08 3.05
CA SER A 21 -2.49 24.61 2.94
C SER A 21 -2.96 25.29 4.23
N ARG A 22 -3.64 26.42 4.06
CA ARG A 22 -4.31 27.22 5.11
C ARG A 22 -5.81 27.37 4.87
N MET A 23 -6.39 26.59 3.95
CA MET A 23 -7.84 26.60 3.75
C MET A 23 -8.56 26.10 5.00
N VAL A 24 -9.83 26.51 5.17
CA VAL A 24 -10.62 26.17 6.37
C VAL A 24 -10.68 24.65 6.61
N ALA A 25 -10.85 23.84 5.55
CA ALA A 25 -10.87 22.38 5.65
C ALA A 25 -9.55 21.81 6.22
N ASP A 26 -8.41 22.31 5.74
CA ASP A 26 -7.09 21.90 6.25
C ASP A 26 -6.86 22.35 7.69
N MET A 27 -7.21 23.60 8.01
CA MET A 27 -7.08 24.11 9.37
C MET A 27 -7.94 23.31 10.36
N ASN A 28 -9.14 22.90 9.95
CA ASN A 28 -10.01 22.03 10.74
C ASN A 28 -9.39 20.63 10.92
N ALA A 29 -8.88 20.02 9.86
CA ALA A 29 -8.26 18.70 9.93
C ALA A 29 -6.95 18.66 10.75
N ARG A 30 -6.32 19.80 11.02
CA ARG A 30 -5.17 19.91 11.95
C ARG A 30 -5.57 19.83 13.42
N VAL A 31 -6.82 20.13 13.77
CA VAL A 31 -7.31 20.12 15.16
C VAL A 31 -8.34 19.02 15.44
N ASP A 32 -9.03 18.54 14.41
CA ASP A 32 -10.01 17.45 14.49
C ASP A 32 -9.51 16.21 13.71
N PRO A 33 -9.10 15.14 14.41
CA PRO A 33 -8.69 13.88 13.79
C PRO A 33 -9.76 13.23 12.90
N LEU A 34 -11.05 13.49 13.13
CA LEU A 34 -12.14 12.93 12.31
C LEU A 34 -12.25 13.60 10.93
N ALA A 35 -11.71 14.81 10.79
CA ALA A 35 -11.64 15.53 9.53
C ALA A 35 -10.44 15.09 8.66
N VAL A 36 -9.47 14.35 9.21
CA VAL A 36 -8.30 13.88 8.48
C VAL A 36 -8.68 12.90 7.36
N ARG A 37 -8.06 13.05 6.19
CA ARG A 37 -8.14 12.11 5.07
C ARG A 37 -6.72 11.78 4.61
N LEU A 38 -6.31 10.53 4.82
CA LEU A 38 -5.01 10.04 4.33
C LEU A 38 -5.04 9.85 2.82
N GLY A 39 -3.87 9.83 2.19
CA GLY A 39 -3.70 9.54 0.76
C GLY A 39 -4.39 8.25 0.32
N PRO A 40 -4.73 8.12 -0.96
CA PRO A 40 -5.63 7.08 -1.45
C PRO A 40 -5.02 5.68 -1.27
N SER A 41 -5.74 4.79 -0.57
CA SER A 41 -5.38 3.38 -0.46
C SER A 41 -6.52 2.55 0.12
N ILE A 42 -6.63 1.31 -0.34
CA ILE A 42 -7.51 0.29 0.26
C ILE A 42 -6.70 -0.95 0.61
N CYS A 43 -7.14 -1.69 1.62
CA CYS A 43 -6.61 -3.01 1.95
C CYS A 43 -7.72 -4.06 1.88
N VAL A 44 -7.48 -5.12 1.12
CA VAL A 44 -8.32 -6.32 1.15
C VAL A 44 -7.77 -7.25 2.22
N VAL A 45 -8.59 -7.58 3.22
CA VAL A 45 -8.27 -8.58 4.25
C VAL A 45 -9.16 -9.80 4.00
N ASP A 46 -8.55 -10.93 3.70
CA ASP A 46 -9.20 -12.22 3.55
C ASP A 46 -8.87 -13.10 4.76
N ASP A 47 -9.84 -13.27 5.66
CA ASP A 47 -9.74 -14.17 6.81
C ASP A 47 -10.47 -15.51 6.56
N GLY A 48 -10.70 -15.85 5.29
CA GLY A 48 -11.47 -17.00 4.86
C GLY A 48 -10.73 -17.84 3.82
N PRO A 49 -11.24 -17.93 2.57
CA PRO A 49 -10.84 -18.95 1.61
C PRO A 49 -9.36 -18.90 1.20
N PHE A 50 -8.68 -17.75 1.38
CA PHE A 50 -7.27 -17.61 1.05
C PHE A 50 -6.35 -17.47 2.28
N ALA A 51 -6.91 -17.50 3.49
CA ALA A 51 -6.14 -17.55 4.72
C ALA A 51 -5.27 -18.81 4.78
N ASP A 52 -4.11 -18.72 5.41
CA ASP A 52 -3.18 -19.83 5.57
C ASP A 52 -2.70 -19.97 7.03
N ALA A 53 -1.66 -20.78 7.26
CA ALA A 53 -1.09 -20.97 8.58
C ALA A 53 -0.54 -19.67 9.22
N SER A 54 -0.31 -18.62 8.44
CA SER A 54 0.10 -17.29 8.93
C SER A 54 -1.09 -16.38 9.28
N GLY A 55 -2.33 -16.83 9.05
CA GLY A 55 -3.56 -16.11 9.33
C GLY A 55 -4.22 -15.54 8.07
N SER A 56 -4.85 -14.38 8.21
CA SER A 56 -5.51 -13.70 7.09
C SER A 56 -4.51 -13.22 6.03
N ARG A 57 -4.97 -13.14 4.78
CA ARG A 57 -4.21 -12.52 3.69
C ARG A 57 -4.55 -11.05 3.57
N CYS A 58 -3.55 -10.21 3.34
CA CYS A 58 -3.73 -8.77 3.26
C CYS A 58 -3.07 -8.21 1.99
N PHE A 59 -3.89 -7.70 1.08
CA PHE A 59 -3.44 -7.08 -0.16
C PHE A 59 -3.73 -5.59 -0.15
N LEU A 60 -2.70 -4.80 -0.39
CA LEU A 60 -2.79 -3.35 -0.47
C LEU A 60 -3.01 -2.94 -1.93
N VAL A 61 -3.93 -2.01 -2.18
CA VAL A 61 -4.05 -1.33 -3.47
C VAL A 61 -3.60 0.11 -3.26
N ASP A 62 -2.52 0.46 -3.95
CA ASP A 62 -1.75 1.69 -3.81
C ASP A 62 -1.11 1.90 -2.43
N VAL A 63 0.14 2.38 -2.45
CA VAL A 63 0.97 2.63 -1.25
C VAL A 63 1.22 4.13 -1.15
N SER A 64 0.30 4.82 -0.50
CA SER A 64 0.42 6.26 -0.26
C SER A 64 1.56 6.59 0.72
N PRO A 65 2.06 7.84 0.74
CA PRO A 65 3.02 8.30 1.75
C PRO A 65 2.54 8.08 3.21
N ASP A 66 1.23 7.99 3.43
CA ASP A 66 0.63 7.82 4.76
C ASP A 66 0.62 6.36 5.26
N ILE A 67 1.30 5.43 4.59
CA ILE A 67 1.23 3.99 4.85
C ILE A 67 1.46 3.62 6.33
N LYS A 68 2.29 4.35 7.06
CA LYS A 68 2.53 4.12 8.49
C LYS A 68 1.24 4.29 9.31
N GLU A 69 0.49 5.35 9.06
CA GLU A 69 -0.78 5.59 9.75
C GLU A 69 -1.90 4.69 9.20
N GLN A 70 -1.86 4.35 7.91
CA GLN A 70 -2.78 3.39 7.32
C GLN A 70 -2.63 2.00 7.95
N GLU A 71 -1.41 1.53 8.17
CA GLU A 71 -1.11 0.29 8.90
C GLU A 71 -1.55 0.37 10.37
N ASN A 72 -1.30 1.48 11.07
CA ASN A 72 -1.79 1.67 12.44
C ASN A 72 -3.32 1.52 12.55
N ARG A 73 -4.07 1.94 11.53
CA ARG A 73 -5.53 1.73 11.46
C ARG A 73 -5.87 0.27 11.23
N LEU A 74 -5.13 -0.43 10.37
CA LEU A 74 -5.29 -1.86 10.13
C LEU A 74 -4.97 -2.72 11.36
N LEU A 75 -4.02 -2.32 12.20
CA LEU A 75 -3.72 -3.01 13.47
C LEU A 75 -4.90 -2.99 14.46
N LYS A 76 -5.94 -2.19 14.23
CA LYS A 76 -7.20 -2.22 15.00
C LYS A 76 -8.18 -3.26 14.47
N VAL A 77 -7.91 -3.86 13.32
CA VAL A 77 -8.70 -4.94 12.72
C VAL A 77 -8.16 -6.28 13.24
N PRO A 78 -8.94 -7.07 14.01
CA PRO A 78 -8.45 -8.30 14.63
C PRO A 78 -7.84 -9.30 13.63
N ALA A 79 -8.47 -9.46 12.46
CA ALA A 79 -7.98 -10.37 11.42
C ALA A 79 -6.60 -9.96 10.88
N TYR A 80 -6.31 -8.67 10.77
CA TYR A 80 -5.00 -8.15 10.35
C TYR A 80 -3.98 -8.29 11.48
N ALA A 81 -4.35 -7.87 12.69
CA ALA A 81 -3.46 -7.83 13.85
C ALA A 81 -3.00 -9.23 14.32
N ALA A 82 -3.82 -10.26 14.11
CA ALA A 82 -3.50 -11.63 14.48
C ALA A 82 -2.56 -12.35 13.51
N ARG A 83 -2.15 -11.71 12.41
CA ARG A 83 -1.28 -12.33 11.40
C ARG A 83 0.12 -12.59 11.94
N ALA A 84 0.63 -13.78 11.68
CA ALA A 84 2.03 -14.17 11.92
C ALA A 84 2.88 -14.08 10.64
N ALA A 85 2.49 -13.20 9.71
CA ALA A 85 3.16 -13.03 8.43
C ALA A 85 4.49 -12.28 8.58
N ARG A 86 5.48 -12.63 7.74
CA ARG A 86 6.80 -11.97 7.74
C ARG A 86 6.72 -10.51 7.28
N ASN A 87 5.89 -10.24 6.27
CA ASN A 87 5.70 -8.91 5.71
C ASN A 87 4.37 -8.32 6.21
N PRO A 88 4.26 -6.98 6.35
CA PRO A 88 3.03 -6.33 6.80
C PRO A 88 1.86 -6.55 5.83
N PHE A 89 2.14 -6.88 4.57
CA PHE A 89 1.15 -7.23 3.55
C PHE A 89 1.64 -8.47 2.80
N ASP A 90 0.71 -9.25 2.25
CA ASP A 90 1.01 -10.38 1.37
C ASP A 90 1.26 -9.94 -0.06
N GLY A 91 0.84 -8.71 -0.42
CA GLY A 91 0.98 -8.18 -1.75
C GLY A 91 0.55 -6.73 -1.89
N VAL A 92 1.06 -6.09 -2.93
CA VAL A 92 0.74 -4.70 -3.30
C VAL A 92 0.35 -4.65 -4.76
N LEU A 93 -0.74 -3.96 -5.08
CA LEU A 93 -1.15 -3.66 -6.45
C LEU A 93 -1.05 -2.14 -6.65
N LEU A 94 -0.20 -1.70 -7.58
CA LEU A 94 -0.07 -0.29 -7.93
C LEU A 94 -0.91 0.01 -9.17
N THR A 95 -1.78 1.01 -9.05
CA THR A 95 -2.70 1.38 -10.13
C THR A 95 -2.03 2.29 -11.15
N HIS A 96 -1.25 3.28 -10.72
CA HIS A 96 -0.58 4.24 -11.61
C HIS A 96 0.62 4.96 -10.96
N ALA A 97 1.32 5.78 -11.77
CA ALA A 97 2.60 6.40 -11.42
C ALA A 97 2.48 7.83 -10.86
N HIS A 98 1.52 8.08 -9.96
CA HIS A 98 1.44 9.33 -9.20
C HIS A 98 1.97 9.13 -7.77
N MET A 99 2.66 10.14 -7.23
CA MET A 99 3.37 9.99 -5.96
C MET A 99 2.46 9.55 -4.80
N GLY A 100 1.18 9.94 -4.82
CA GLY A 100 0.18 9.53 -3.83
C GLY A 100 -0.12 8.03 -3.80
N HIS A 101 0.35 7.26 -4.79
CA HIS A 101 -0.03 5.86 -4.98
C HIS A 101 1.14 4.86 -4.85
N TYR A 102 2.39 5.31 -4.85
CA TYR A 102 3.54 4.41 -4.75
C TYR A 102 4.67 4.93 -3.86
N ALA A 103 4.69 6.22 -3.50
CA ALA A 103 5.81 6.78 -2.77
C ALA A 103 5.97 6.14 -1.38
N GLY A 104 4.90 5.61 -0.78
CA GLY A 104 4.97 4.89 0.49
C GLY A 104 5.79 3.60 0.45
N LEU A 105 6.10 3.06 -0.74
CA LEU A 105 6.97 1.88 -0.89
C LEU A 105 8.33 2.04 -0.21
N VAL A 106 8.82 3.28 -0.04
CA VAL A 106 10.07 3.57 0.68
C VAL A 106 10.10 2.98 2.09
N HIS A 107 8.94 2.84 2.73
CA HIS A 107 8.83 2.25 4.06
C HIS A 107 9.02 0.73 4.09
N PHE A 108 9.08 0.05 2.93
CA PHE A 108 9.33 -1.39 2.84
C PHE A 108 10.81 -1.76 2.77
N GLY A 109 11.71 -0.77 2.71
CA GLY A 109 13.16 -0.97 2.72
C GLY A 109 13.74 -1.29 4.10
N ARG A 110 15.07 -1.42 4.16
CA ARG A 110 15.82 -1.78 5.39
C ARG A 110 15.63 -0.80 6.56
N GLU A 111 15.36 0.47 6.27
CA GLU A 111 15.12 1.51 7.29
C GLU A 111 13.66 1.55 7.78
N GLY A 112 12.80 0.69 7.25
CA GLY A 112 11.41 0.53 7.65
C GLY A 112 11.08 -0.92 7.95
N ALA A 113 10.07 -1.46 7.27
CA ALA A 113 9.56 -2.82 7.50
C ALA A 113 10.54 -3.93 7.09
N ASN A 114 11.59 -3.61 6.31
CA ASN A 114 12.57 -4.57 5.79
C ASN A 114 11.88 -5.82 5.21
N CYS A 115 10.92 -5.57 4.31
CA CYS A 115 10.17 -6.61 3.62
C CYS A 115 11.12 -7.59 2.93
N SER A 116 10.67 -8.79 2.63
CA SER A 116 11.43 -9.74 1.83
C SER A 116 10.53 -10.28 0.75
N LYS A 117 10.95 -10.05 -0.49
CA LYS A 117 10.28 -10.49 -1.70
C LYS A 117 8.78 -10.19 -1.67
N LEU A 118 8.39 -9.03 -1.13
CA LEU A 118 6.99 -8.60 -1.11
C LEU A 118 6.55 -8.42 -2.56
N PRO A 119 5.59 -9.21 -3.07
CA PRO A 119 5.18 -9.09 -4.46
C PRO A 119 4.44 -7.75 -4.69
N VAL A 120 4.90 -7.03 -5.71
CA VAL A 120 4.33 -5.74 -6.13
C VAL A 120 3.91 -5.86 -7.59
N TRP A 121 2.59 -5.95 -7.80
CA TRP A 121 2.01 -5.97 -9.14
C TRP A 121 1.85 -4.56 -9.67
N CYS A 122 2.31 -4.33 -10.90
CA CYS A 122 2.19 -3.06 -11.60
C CYS A 122 2.34 -3.26 -13.11
N THR A 123 2.17 -2.21 -13.91
CA THR A 123 2.46 -2.27 -15.35
C THR A 123 3.96 -2.38 -15.61
N GLU A 124 4.35 -2.90 -16.79
CA GLU A 124 5.77 -2.98 -17.20
C GLU A 124 6.50 -1.63 -17.12
N LYS A 125 5.82 -0.54 -17.53
CA LYS A 125 6.37 0.81 -17.45
C LYS A 125 6.65 1.24 -16.00
N MET A 126 5.74 0.91 -15.08
CA MET A 126 5.93 1.21 -13.65
C MET A 126 7.04 0.36 -13.04
N ALA A 127 7.12 -0.93 -13.41
CA ALA A 127 8.21 -1.79 -12.97
C ALA A 127 9.58 -1.27 -13.43
N GLY A 128 9.67 -0.82 -14.69
CA GLY A 128 10.88 -0.18 -15.23
C GLY A 128 11.25 1.10 -14.48
N PHE A 129 10.26 1.95 -14.16
CA PHE A 129 10.47 3.15 -13.36
C PHE A 129 11.02 2.81 -11.96
N LEU A 130 10.38 1.90 -11.23
CA LEU A 130 10.80 1.53 -9.87
C LEU A 130 12.17 0.85 -9.84
N SER A 131 12.56 0.14 -10.91
CA SER A 131 13.86 -0.54 -10.99
C SER A 131 15.03 0.39 -11.34
N ALA A 132 14.76 1.59 -11.87
CA ALA A 132 15.77 2.49 -12.40
C ALA A 132 15.86 3.84 -11.66
N ASN A 133 15.04 4.03 -10.62
CA ASN A 133 14.99 5.30 -9.89
C ASN A 133 15.09 5.07 -8.39
N ALA A 134 16.04 5.77 -7.78
CA ALA A 134 16.12 5.87 -6.34
C ALA A 134 14.89 6.61 -5.76
N PRO A 135 14.48 6.28 -4.52
CA PRO A 135 15.05 5.24 -3.66
C PRO A 135 14.50 3.83 -3.96
N TRP A 136 13.54 3.68 -4.88
CA TRP A 136 12.82 2.40 -5.09
C TRP A 136 13.70 1.31 -5.72
N GLU A 137 14.67 1.67 -6.56
CA GLU A 137 15.60 0.69 -7.15
C GLU A 137 16.36 -0.10 -6.07
N GLN A 138 16.59 0.52 -4.92
CA GLN A 138 17.22 -0.14 -3.78
C GLN A 138 16.33 -1.22 -3.20
N LEU A 139 15.00 -1.00 -3.15
CA LEU A 139 14.04 -1.99 -2.67
C LEU A 139 14.04 -3.24 -3.56
N VAL A 140 14.18 -3.04 -4.87
CA VAL A 140 14.25 -4.12 -5.86
C VAL A 140 15.58 -4.87 -5.74
N SER A 141 16.70 -4.14 -5.78
CA SER A 141 18.05 -4.74 -5.75
C SER A 141 18.36 -5.48 -4.45
N LEU A 142 17.83 -5.01 -3.31
CA LEU A 142 17.97 -5.67 -2.02
C LEU A 142 16.95 -6.79 -1.80
N GLY A 143 16.04 -7.03 -2.76
CA GLY A 143 15.00 -8.05 -2.65
C GLY A 143 13.96 -7.75 -1.57
N ASN A 144 13.78 -6.49 -1.20
CA ASN A 144 12.71 -6.08 -0.30
C ASN A 144 11.34 -6.21 -0.96
N ILE A 145 11.25 -5.82 -2.24
CA ILE A 145 10.08 -5.99 -3.10
C ILE A 145 10.44 -6.83 -4.33
N GLU A 146 9.47 -7.59 -4.83
CA GLU A 146 9.56 -8.37 -6.06
C GLU A 146 8.54 -7.82 -7.06
N LEU A 147 9.01 -7.13 -8.10
CA LEU A 147 8.13 -6.53 -9.11
C LEU A 147 7.53 -7.62 -10.01
N ARG A 148 6.21 -7.61 -10.13
CA ARG A 148 5.43 -8.52 -10.97
C ARG A 148 4.69 -7.71 -12.03
N ALA A 149 5.31 -7.58 -13.20
CA ALA A 149 4.69 -6.86 -14.30
C ALA A 149 3.43 -7.60 -14.77
N VAL A 150 2.31 -6.87 -14.82
CA VAL A 150 1.07 -7.34 -15.44
C VAL A 150 1.05 -6.77 -16.85
N GLY A 151 1.23 -7.64 -17.84
CA GLY A 151 1.18 -7.29 -19.26
C GLY A 151 -0.25 -7.12 -19.76
N ALA A 152 -0.40 -6.45 -20.92
CA ALA A 152 -1.62 -6.49 -21.70
C ALA A 152 -1.74 -7.84 -22.43
N THR A 153 -2.01 -8.92 -21.70
CA THR A 153 -2.32 -10.22 -22.31
C THR A 153 -3.79 -10.54 -22.07
N LEU A 154 -4.67 -9.94 -22.88
CA LEU A 154 -5.90 -10.60 -23.29
C LEU A 154 -5.61 -11.36 -24.58
N ALA A 155 -4.77 -12.38 -24.51
CA ALA A 155 -4.86 -13.44 -25.50
C ALA A 155 -5.98 -14.37 -25.01
N SER A 156 -7.19 -14.19 -25.55
CA SER A 156 -8.23 -15.21 -25.43
C SER A 156 -7.67 -16.55 -25.92
N PRO A 157 -7.92 -17.67 -25.22
CA PRO A 157 -7.65 -18.97 -25.81
C PRO A 157 -8.53 -19.12 -27.06
N ALA A 158 -7.90 -19.43 -28.19
CA ALA A 158 -8.56 -19.92 -29.39
C ALA A 158 -9.04 -21.36 -29.19
#